data_AF-A0A9D8PEZ5-F1
#
_entry.id   AF-A0A9D8PEZ5-F1
#
_cell.length_a   1.000
_cell.length_b   1.000
_cell.length_c   1.000
_cell.angle_alpha   90.00
_cell.angle_beta   90.00
_cell.angle_gamma   90.00
#
_symmetry.space_group_name_H-M   'P 1'
#
loop_
_entity.id
_entity.type
_entity.pdbx_description
1 polymer ?
#
loop_
_entity_poly.entity_id
_entity_poly.type
_entity_poly.pdbx_seq_one_letter_code
_entity_poly.pdbx_strand_id
1 'polypeptide(L)'
;MSAVTKDQVLERLKEVFDPEIPYNIVDLGLVYDVTVKDNKTVDVTMTLTFPGCGMGPYIANNVREKILEIEGIEDANVEMTFDPPWSPDKISPSVKQELGIE
;
A
#
# COMPACT_ATOMS: atom_id res chain seq x y z
N MET A 1 -9.31 -19.97 -14.28
CA MET A 1 -9.11 -19.91 -12.83
C MET A 1 -8.31 -18.65 -12.56
N SER A 2 -8.98 -17.55 -12.27
CA SER A 2 -8.30 -16.27 -12.06
C SER A 2 -7.83 -16.25 -10.61
N ALA A 3 -6.67 -16.85 -10.35
CA ALA A 3 -5.98 -16.64 -9.09
C ALA A 3 -5.53 -15.17 -9.08
N VAL A 4 -6.04 -14.38 -8.13
CA VAL A 4 -5.62 -12.99 -7.97
C VAL A 4 -4.12 -12.98 -7.70
N THR A 5 -3.38 -12.20 -8.48
CA THR A 5 -1.93 -12.11 -8.34
C THR A 5 -1.54 -10.89 -7.51
N LYS A 6 -0.38 -10.97 -6.85
CA LYS A 6 0.21 -9.83 -6.12
C LYS A 6 0.34 -8.58 -7.01
N ASP A 7 0.66 -8.78 -8.29
CA ASP A 7 0.80 -7.69 -9.26
C ASP A 7 -0.52 -6.93 -9.46
N GLN A 8 -1.64 -7.64 -9.64
CA GLN A 8 -2.96 -7.01 -9.74
C GLN A 8 -3.33 -6.22 -8.48
N VAL A 9 -2.99 -6.73 -7.30
CA VAL A 9 -3.19 -6.00 -6.04
C VAL A 9 -2.33 -4.74 -6.04
N LEU A 10 -1.04 -4.85 -6.36
CA LEU A 10 -0.14 -3.70 -6.42
C LEU A 10 -0.60 -2.63 -7.41
N GLU A 11 -1.13 -3.02 -8.58
CA GLU A 11 -1.71 -2.07 -9.53
C GLU A 11 -2.88 -1.29 -8.93
N ARG A 12 -3.77 -1.95 -8.19
CA ARG A 12 -4.86 -1.25 -7.48
C ARG A 12 -4.36 -0.36 -6.35
N LEU A 13 -3.32 -0.78 -5.64
CA LEU A 13 -2.71 0.02 -4.59
C LEU A 13 -2.03 1.29 -5.14
N LYS A 14 -1.61 1.30 -6.41
CA LYS A 14 -1.10 2.53 -7.07
C LYS A 14 -2.19 3.58 -7.29
N GLU A 15 -3.46 3.20 -7.29
CA GLU A 15 -4.59 4.15 -7.35
C GLU A 15 -4.83 4.85 -6.00
N VAL A 16 -4.19 4.39 -4.92
CA VAL A 16 -4.25 5.02 -3.60
C VAL A 16 -3.11 6.02 -3.46
N PHE A 17 -3.48 7.28 -3.28
CA PHE A 17 -2.57 8.39 -3.10
C PHE A 17 -2.58 8.84 -1.64
N ASP A 18 -1.41 9.22 -1.15
CA ASP A 18 -1.30 9.86 0.15
C ASP A 18 -1.80 11.33 0.01
N PRO A 19 -2.74 11.80 0.85
CA PRO A 19 -3.23 13.17 0.77
C PRO A 19 -2.20 14.22 1.24
N GLU A 20 -1.19 13.81 2.02
CA GLU A 20 -0.11 14.67 2.50
C GLU A 20 1.04 14.75 1.49
N ILE A 21 1.38 13.63 0.84
CA ILE A 21 2.36 13.57 -0.25
C ILE A 21 1.62 13.18 -1.54
N PRO A 22 1.51 14.04 -2.56
CA PRO A 22 0.71 13.80 -3.77
C PRO A 22 1.35 12.74 -4.69
N TYR A 23 1.50 11.53 -4.16
CA TYR A 23 2.16 10.38 -4.74
C TYR A 23 1.53 9.11 -4.16
N ASN A 24 1.69 8.00 -4.88
CA ASN A 24 1.06 6.74 -4.53
C ASN A 24 1.84 5.99 -3.45
N ILE A 25 1.10 5.27 -2.61
CA ILE A 25 1.64 4.54 -1.45
C ILE A 25 2.65 3.44 -1.83
N VAL A 26 2.52 2.89 -3.05
CA VAL A 26 3.39 1.82 -3.55
C VAL A 26 4.77 2.39 -3.90
N ASP A 27 4.82 3.47 -4.68
CA ASP A 27 6.08 4.05 -5.11
C ASP A 27 6.78 4.84 -4.00
N LEU A 28 6.02 5.38 -3.04
CA LEU A 28 6.57 5.90 -1.77
C LEU A 28 7.20 4.81 -0.90
N GLY A 29 6.98 3.52 -1.21
CA GLY A 29 7.48 2.41 -0.40
C GLY A 29 6.80 2.32 0.97
N LEU A 30 5.55 2.78 1.07
CA LEU A 30 4.74 2.63 2.29
C LEU A 30 4.17 1.21 2.41
N VAL A 31 4.07 0.48 1.30
CA VAL A 31 3.66 -0.93 1.29
C VAL A 31 4.89 -1.80 1.54
N TYR A 32 4.93 -2.50 2.68
CA TYR A 32 6.03 -3.38 3.06
C TYR A 32 5.83 -4.80 2.55
N ASP A 33 4.63 -5.35 2.70
CA ASP A 33 4.29 -6.66 2.19
C ASP A 33 2.86 -6.74 1.68
N VAL A 34 2.66 -7.60 0.69
CA VAL A 34 1.36 -7.98 0.15
C VAL A 34 1.39 -9.48 -0.03
N THR A 35 0.49 -10.16 0.67
CA THR A 35 0.32 -11.61 0.65
C THR A 35 -1.10 -11.94 0.22
N VAL A 36 -1.23 -12.68 -0.87
CA VAL A 36 -2.52 -13.21 -1.35
C VAL A 36 -2.65 -14.64 -0.84
N LYS A 37 -3.65 -14.90 0.00
CA LYS A 37 -3.92 -16.22 0.57
C LYS A 37 -4.83 -17.05 -0.34
N ASP A 38 -4.75 -18.37 -0.22
CA ASP A 38 -5.56 -19.33 -0.99
C ASP A 38 -7.08 -19.18 -0.77
N ASN A 39 -7.48 -18.61 0.36
CA ASN A 39 -8.89 -18.33 0.70
C ASN A 39 -9.41 -17.02 0.08
N LYS A 40 -8.70 -16.45 -0.92
CA LYS A 40 -9.03 -15.16 -1.55
C LYS A 40 -9.04 -13.99 -0.57
N THR A 41 -8.31 -14.11 0.54
CA THR A 41 -8.02 -12.99 1.42
C THR A 41 -6.69 -12.37 1.03
N VAL A 42 -6.61 -11.05 1.03
CA VAL A 42 -5.35 -10.33 0.83
C VAL A 42 -4.95 -9.65 2.11
N ASP A 43 -3.74 -9.95 2.58
CA ASP A 43 -3.13 -9.28 3.71
C ASP A 43 -2.09 -8.28 3.19
N VAL A 44 -2.22 -7.03 3.60
CA VAL A 44 -1.30 -5.95 3.25
C VAL A 44 -0.70 -5.39 4.52
N THR A 45 0.62 -5.42 4.61
CA THR A 45 1.37 -4.74 5.67
C THR A 45 1.91 -3.43 5.11
N MET A 46 1.54 -2.33 5.74
CA MET A 46 1.99 -1.00 5.36
C MET A 46 2.36 -0.13 6.54
N THR A 47 3.01 0.98 6.24
CA THR A 47 3.42 1.98 7.21
C THR A 47 2.93 3.37 6.77
N LEU A 48 3.13 4.36 7.63
CA LEU A 48 2.76 5.74 7.35
C LEU A 48 4.00 6.63 7.35
N THR A 49 3.94 7.68 6.55
CA THR A 49 4.95 8.74 6.50
C THR A 49 5.12 9.43 7.87
N PHE A 50 4.03 9.52 8.65
CA PHE A 50 4.05 10.09 10.00
C PHE A 50 3.34 9.21 11.04
N PRO A 51 4.03 8.85 12.14
CA PRO A 51 3.40 8.16 13.26
C PRO A 51 2.39 9.10 13.93
N GLY A 52 1.12 8.69 13.97
CA GLY A 52 0.05 9.45 14.61
C GLY A 52 -0.73 10.39 13.68
N CYS A 53 -0.57 10.28 12.35
CA CYS A 53 -1.46 10.99 11.44
C CYS A 53 -2.89 10.42 11.58
N GLY A 54 -3.87 11.26 11.91
CA GLY A 54 -5.28 10.87 11.99
C GLY A 54 -5.85 10.32 10.67
N MET A 55 -5.12 10.51 9.56
CA MET A 55 -5.45 9.99 8.23
C MET A 55 -4.92 8.58 7.95
N GLY A 56 -4.09 7.99 8.83
CA GLY A 56 -3.59 6.63 8.67
C GLY A 56 -4.70 5.58 8.49
N PRO A 57 -5.70 5.52 9.39
CA PRO A 57 -6.85 4.64 9.26
C PRO A 57 -7.67 4.91 7.99
N TYR A 58 -7.71 6.16 7.53
CA TYR A 58 -8.42 6.54 6.30
C TYR A 58 -7.73 5.95 5.07
N ILE A 59 -6.40 6.09 4.96
CA ILE A 59 -5.61 5.49 3.88
C ILE A 59 -5.74 3.96 3.94
N ALA A 60 -5.58 3.35 5.12
CA ALA A 60 -5.71 1.91 5.29
C ALA A 60 -7.11 1.40 4.89
N ASN A 61 -8.17 2.15 5.19
CA ASN A 61 -9.51 1.79 4.75
C ASN A 61 -9.66 1.93 3.23
N ASN A 62 -9.11 2.99 2.63
CA ASN A 62 -9.18 3.21 1.19
C ASN A 62 -8.44 2.11 0.42
N VAL A 63 -7.29 1.68 0.94
CA VAL A 63 -6.52 0.51 0.49
C VAL A 63 -7.37 -0.74 0.55
N ARG A 64 -7.99 -1.01 1.71
CA ARG A 64 -8.85 -2.17 1.89
C ARG A 64 -10.00 -2.18 0.87
N GLU A 65 -10.67 -1.04 0.69
CA GLU A 65 -11.77 -0.91 -0.28
C GLU A 65 -11.28 -1.18 -1.71
N LYS A 66 -10.14 -0.61 -2.12
CA LYS A 66 -9.55 -0.82 -3.45
C LYS A 66 -9.20 -2.28 -3.73
N ILE A 67 -8.74 -3.00 -2.71
CA ILE A 67 -8.47 -4.44 -2.81
C ILE A 67 -9.80 -5.20 -2.95
N LEU A 68 -10.82 -4.87 -2.17
CA LEU A 68 -12.14 -5.52 -2.25
C LEU A 68 -12.86 -5.27 -3.58
N GLU A 69 -12.51 -4.20 -4.32
CA GLU A 69 -13.00 -3.97 -5.69
C GLU A 69 -12.44 -4.98 -6.71
N ILE A 70 -11.40 -5.74 -6.38
CA ILE A 70 -10.82 -6.75 -7.28
C ILE A 70 -11.74 -7.98 -7.32
N GLU A 71 -12.24 -8.30 -8.51
CA GLU A 71 -13.01 -9.52 -8.73
C GLU A 71 -12.20 -10.77 -8.35
N GLY A 72 -12.73 -11.53 -7.39
CA GLY A 72 -12.09 -12.74 -6.90
C GLY A 72 -11.41 -12.60 -5.54
N ILE A 73 -11.45 -11.43 -4.91
CA ILE A 73 -11.12 -11.24 -3.49
C ILE A 73 -12.40 -11.35 -2.65
N GLU A 74 -12.34 -12.09 -1.54
CA GLU A 74 -13.46 -12.19 -0.57
C GLU A 74 -13.24 -11.33 0.67
N ASP A 75 -11.98 -11.11 1.09
CA ASP A 75 -11.68 -10.24 2.23
C ASP A 75 -10.31 -9.56 2.07
N ALA A 76 -10.12 -8.42 2.73
CA ALA A 76 -8.87 -7.67 2.73
C ALA A 76 -8.53 -7.22 4.15
N ASN A 77 -7.32 -7.56 4.58
CA ASN A 77 -6.77 -7.22 5.88
C ASN A 77 -5.59 -6.26 5.69
N VAL A 78 -5.65 -5.10 6.33
CA VAL A 78 -4.62 -4.07 6.22
C VAL A 78 -4.04 -3.84 7.61
N GLU A 79 -2.78 -4.24 7.77
CA GLU A 79 -2.04 -4.10 9.02
C GLU A 79 -1.08 -2.92 8.90
N MET A 80 -1.21 -1.98 9.84
CA MET A 80 -0.30 -0.85 9.95
C MET A 80 0.83 -1.17 10.93
N THR A 81 2.05 -1.17 10.44
CA THR A 81 3.26 -1.28 11.26
C THR A 81 4.05 0.03 11.24
N PHE A 82 4.59 0.39 12.40
CA PHE A 82 5.52 1.51 12.57
C PHE A 82 6.94 1.03 12.84
N ASP A 83 7.16 -0.28 12.85
CA ASP A 83 8.45 -0.90 13.09
C ASP A 83 8.79 -1.84 11.92
N PRO A 84 9.84 -1.56 11.14
CA PRO A 84 10.71 -0.38 11.19
C PRO A 84 9.99 0.90 10.71
N PRO A 85 10.38 2.09 11.21
CA PRO A 85 9.81 3.35 10.75
C PRO A 85 10.06 3.56 9.26
N TRP A 86 9.10 4.16 8.59
CA TRP A 86 9.30 4.59 7.21
C TRP A 86 10.40 5.66 7.14
N SER A 87 11.26 5.56 6.13
CA SER A 87 12.21 6.61 5.79
C SER A 87 12.10 6.88 4.29
N PRO A 88 12.22 8.14 3.82
CA PRO A 88 12.32 8.45 2.40
C PRO A 88 13.48 7.72 1.70
N ASP A 89 14.46 7.19 2.45
CA ASP A 89 15.46 6.27 1.91
C ASP A 89 14.88 5.01 1.25
N LYS A 90 13.69 4.57 1.68
CA LYS A 90 12.98 3.39 1.14
C LYS A 90 12.25 3.67 -0.17
N ILE A 91 12.17 4.92 -0.60
CA ILE A 91 11.62 5.28 -1.90
C ILE A 91 12.46 4.60 -2.99
N SER A 92 11.79 3.99 -3.97
CA SER A 92 12.51 3.33 -5.08
C SER A 92 13.42 4.33 -5.80
N PRO A 93 14.63 3.93 -6.24
CA PRO A 93 15.57 4.85 -6.89
C PRO A 93 14.97 5.56 -8.11
N SER A 94 14.09 4.86 -8.85
CA SER A 94 13.32 5.44 -9.97
C SER A 94 12.40 6.59 -9.55
N VAL A 95 11.86 6.53 -8.34
CA VAL A 95 10.89 7.48 -7.79
C VAL A 95 11.61 8.63 -7.07
N LYS A 96 12.73 8.37 -6.40
CA LYS A 96 13.60 9.42 -5.82
C LYS A 96 14.03 10.43 -6.89
N GLN A 97 14.37 9.94 -8.07
CA GLN A 97 14.77 10.76 -9.20
C GLN A 97 13.61 11.59 -9.77
N GLU A 98 12.39 11.08 -9.73
CA GLU A 98 11.19 11.80 -10.19
C GLU A 98 10.74 12.86 -9.17
N LEU A 99 10.91 12.59 -7.87
CA LEU A 99 10.59 13.51 -6.77
C LEU A 99 11.70 14.55 -6.50
N GLY A 100 12.85 14.48 -7.18
CA GLY A 100 13.94 15.44 -7.05
C GLY A 100 14.69 15.38 -5.72
N ILE A 101 14.70 14.22 -5.07
CA ILE A 101 15.41 13.99 -3.80
C ILE A 101 16.75 13.32 -4.15
N GLU A 102 17.80 14.14 -4.29
CA GLU A 102 19.22 13.70 -4.28
C GLU A 102 19.74 13.50 -2.86
#